data_AF-A0A2I0QG03-F1
#
_entry.id   AF-A0A2I0QG03-F1
#
_cell.length_a   1.000
_cell.length_b   1.000
_cell.length_c   1.000
_cell.angle_alpha   90.00
_cell.angle_beta   90.00
_cell.angle_gamma   90.00
#
_symmetry.space_group_name_H-M   'P 1'
#
loop_
_entity.id
_entity.type
_entity.pdbx_description
1 polymer ?
#
loop_
_entity_poly.entity_id
_entity_poly.type
_entity_poly.pdbx_seq_one_letter_code
_entity_poly.pdbx_strand_id
1 'polypeptide(L)' 'MDIDILRLIALKSGLGIKYISKNDRINTLLGQTGKIFGDSVILKGGTALSKAYLQTKGVDRFSEDIDLNFIPH' A
#
# COMPACT_ATOMS: atom_id res chain seq x y z
N MET A 1 -2.65 11.89 3.46
CA MET A 1 -2.62 12.97 2.44
C MET A 1 -3.71 14.00 2.71
N ASP A 2 -3.62 15.22 2.17
CA ASP A 2 -4.71 16.21 2.23
C ASP A 2 -5.95 15.73 1.46
N ILE A 3 -7.17 16.04 1.95
CA ILE A 3 -8.43 15.56 1.37
C ILE A 3 -8.67 16.07 -0.06
N ASP A 4 -8.21 17.27 -0.40
CA ASP A 4 -8.39 17.84 -1.73
C ASP A 4 -7.47 17.16 -2.75
N ILE A 5 -6.30 16.69 -2.31
CA ILE A 5 -5.43 15.84 -3.14
C ILE A 5 -6.09 14.48 -3.37
N LEU A 6 -6.67 13.88 -2.33
CA LEU A 6 -7.39 12.59 -2.47
C LEU A 6 -8.57 12.71 -3.44
N ARG A 7 -9.33 13.81 -3.39
CA ARG A 7 -10.41 14.13 -4.34
C ARG A 7 -9.88 14.30 -5.76
N LEU A 8 -8.78 15.02 -5.93
CA LEU A 8 -8.16 15.22 -7.24
C LEU A 8 -7.73 13.89 -7.89
N ILE A 9 -7.11 13.01 -7.10
CA ILE A 9 -6.71 11.67 -7.57
C ILE A 9 -7.94 10.82 -7.92
N ALA A 10 -8.98 10.84 -7.08
CA ALA A 10 -10.23 10.13 -7.36
C ALA A 10 -10.86 10.58 -8.69
N LEU A 11 -10.93 11.89 -8.93
CA LEU A 11 -11.44 12.45 -10.20
C LEU A 11 -10.59 12.04 -11.40
N LYS A 12 -9.26 12.10 -11.30
CA LYS A 12 -8.35 11.74 -12.40
C LYS A 12 -8.34 10.25 -12.72
N SER A 13 -8.48 9.40 -11.70
CA SER A 13 -8.42 7.94 -11.85
C SER A 13 -9.78 7.29 -12.13
N GLY A 14 -10.88 8.00 -11.86
CA GLY A 14 -12.23 7.42 -11.87
C GLY A 14 -12.51 6.49 -10.68
N LEU A 15 -11.59 6.40 -9.72
CA LEU A 15 -11.73 5.54 -8.55
C LEU A 15 -12.40 6.28 -7.39
N GLY A 16 -13.16 5.55 -6.57
CA GLY A 16 -13.83 6.14 -5.41
C GLY A 16 -12.86 6.71 -4.38
N ILE A 17 -13.21 7.83 -3.76
CA ILE A 17 -12.34 8.49 -2.74
C ILE A 17 -11.97 7.56 -1.58
N LYS A 18 -12.89 6.66 -1.18
CA LYS A 18 -12.63 5.65 -0.14
C LYS A 18 -11.50 4.70 -0.53
N TYR A 19 -11.46 4.30 -1.80
CA TYR A 19 -10.41 3.44 -2.33
C TYR A 19 -9.05 4.17 -2.29
N ILE A 20 -8.99 5.40 -2.81
CA ILE A 20 -7.76 6.18 -2.84
C ILE A 20 -7.25 6.45 -1.43
N SER A 21 -8.14 6.83 -0.52
CA SER A 21 -7.83 7.06 0.90
C SER A 21 -7.30 5.81 1.59
N LYS A 22 -7.92 4.63 1.37
CA LYS A 22 -7.40 3.36 1.90
C LYS A 22 -6.03 3.02 1.33
N ASN A 23 -5.83 3.18 0.02
CA ASN A 23 -4.55 2.90 -0.63
C ASN A 23 -3.41 3.79 -0.07
N ASP A 24 -3.69 5.09 0.13
CA ASP A 24 -2.76 6.03 0.81
C ASP A 24 -2.42 5.56 2.23
N ARG A 25 -3.43 5.12 2.99
CA ARG A 25 -3.24 4.63 4.35
C ARG A 25 -2.40 3.35 4.39
N ILE A 26 -2.60 2.41 3.47
CA ILE A 26 -1.78 1.20 3.37
C ILE A 26 -0.33 1.56 3.05
N ASN A 27 -0.07 2.44 2.08
CA ASN A 27 1.28 2.88 1.76
C ASN A 27 1.96 3.55 2.97
N THR A 28 1.22 4.36 3.72
CA THR A 28 1.72 4.98 4.95
C THR A 28 2.09 3.93 6.00
N LEU A 29 1.22 2.95 6.23
CA LEU A 29 1.47 1.85 7.17
C LEU A 29 2.67 1.01 6.76
N LEU A 30 2.81 0.66 5.47
CA LEU A 30 3.99 -0.08 4.97
C LEU A 30 5.29 0.69 5.24
N GLY A 31 5.29 2.00 5.00
CA GLY A 31 6.44 2.85 5.31
C GLY A 31 6.77 2.92 6.81
N GLN A 32 5.76 2.89 7.69
CA GLN A 32 5.95 2.82 9.14
C GLN A 32 6.45 1.45 9.59
N THR A 33 5.86 0.36 9.09
CA THR A 33 6.29 -1.02 9.35
C THR A 33 7.76 -1.21 9.00
N GLY A 34 8.19 -0.73 7.83
CA GLY A 34 9.60 -0.79 7.43
C GLY A 34 10.54 -0.04 8.39
N LYS A 35 10.11 1.09 8.95
CA LYS A 35 10.90 1.85 9.96
C LYS A 35 10.96 1.17 11.33
N ILE A 36 9.90 0.48 11.73
CA ILE A 36 9.79 -0.15 13.05
C ILE A 36 10.52 -1.49 13.07
N PHE A 37 10.30 -2.32 12.05
CA PHE A 37 10.76 -3.70 12.05
C PHE A 37 12.00 -3.92 11.16
N GLY A 38 12.24 -3.07 10.15
CA GLY A 38 13.36 -3.23 9.24
C GLY A 38 13.43 -4.62 8.63
N ASP A 39 14.61 -5.23 8.68
CA ASP A 39 14.90 -6.54 8.09
C ASP A 39 14.37 -7.74 8.92
N SER A 40 13.74 -7.49 10.07
CA SER A 40 13.14 -8.57 10.90
C SER A 40 11.81 -9.08 10.35
N VAL A 41 11.26 -8.44 9.31
CA VAL A 41 9.98 -8.82 8.68
C VAL A 41 10.07 -8.87 7.16
N ILE A 42 9.33 -9.80 6.56
CA ILE A 42 9.13 -9.91 5.12
C ILE A 42 7.66 -9.61 4.81
N LEU A 43 7.43 -8.64 3.93
CA LEU A 43 6.11 -8.37 3.36
C LEU A 43 5.73 -9.48 2.38
N LYS A 44 4.55 -10.08 2.56
CA LYS A 44 4.01 -11.15 1.71
C LYS A 44 2.57 -10.86 1.26
N GLY A 45 1.96 -11.83 0.60
CA GLY A 45 0.53 -11.81 0.26
C GLY A 45 0.18 -10.85 -0.88
N GLY A 46 -1.11 -10.47 -0.94
CA GLY A 46 -1.67 -9.66 -2.03
C GLY A 46 -1.06 -8.26 -2.11
N THR A 47 -0.70 -7.69 -0.96
CA THR A 47 -0.09 -6.36 -0.90
C THR A 47 1.37 -6.37 -1.36
N ALA A 48 2.13 -7.44 -1.05
CA ALA A 48 3.45 -7.62 -1.65
C ALA A 48 3.35 -7.72 -3.18
N LEU A 49 2.44 -8.55 -3.70
CA LEU A 49 2.23 -8.68 -5.15
C LEU A 49 1.84 -7.34 -5.80
N SER A 50 0.93 -6.60 -5.16
CA SER A 50 0.49 -5.28 -5.63
C SER A 50 1.64 -4.27 -5.70
N LYS A 51 2.30 -4.02 -4.55
CA LYS A 51 3.24 -2.90 -4.39
C LYS A 51 4.65 -3.20 -4.87
N ALA A 52 5.13 -4.43 -4.75
CA ALA A 52 6.49 -4.78 -5.13
C ALA A 52 6.59 -5.29 -6.58
N TYR A 53 5.54 -5.91 -7.13
CA TYR A 53 5.59 -6.51 -8.47
C TYR A 53 4.69 -5.81 -9.48
N LEU A 54 3.37 -5.81 -9.29
CA LEU A 54 2.42 -5.29 -10.30
C LEU A 54 2.61 -3.79 -10.55
N GLN A 55 2.91 -3.01 -9.51
CA GLN A 55 3.16 -1.59 -9.66
C GLN A 55 4.37 -1.30 -10.57
N THR A 56 5.40 -2.17 -10.57
CA THR A 56 6.56 -2.05 -11.49
C THR A 56 6.19 -2.32 -12.95
N LYS A 57 5.01 -2.92 -13.19
CA LYS A 57 4.42 -3.16 -14.51
C LYS A 57 3.33 -2.14 -14.87
N GLY A 58 3.17 -1.08 -14.07
CA GLY A 58 2.16 -0.05 -14.27
C GLY A 58 0.73 -0.52 -13.93
N VAL A 59 0.58 -1.60 -13.18
CA VAL A 59 -0.71 -2.14 -12.75
C VAL A 59 -0.87 -1.92 -11.25
N ASP A 60 -1.91 -1.19 -10.83
CA ASP A 60 -2.25 -1.02 -9.40
C ASP A 60 -3.49 -1.84 -9.05
N ARG A 61 -3.27 -3.07 -8.59
CA ARG A 61 -4.33 -3.90 -8.00
C ARG A 61 -4.43 -3.56 -6.52
N PHE A 62 -5.62 -3.20 -6.04
CA PHE A 62 -5.85 -3.03 -4.61
C PHE A 62 -5.77 -4.35 -3.84
N SER A 63 -5.17 -4.24 -2.66
CA SER A 63 -5.14 -5.27 -1.64
C SER A 63 -5.29 -4.55 -0.31
N GLU A 64 -6.23 -5.00 0.52
CA GLU A 64 -6.58 -4.32 1.77
C GLU A 64 -5.69 -4.77 2.95
N ASP A 65 -5.25 -6.02 2.93
CA ASP A 65 -4.54 -6.65 4.04
C ASP A 65 -3.03 -6.41 3.97
N ILE A 66 -2.37 -6.33 5.12
CA ILE A 66 -0.90 -6.28 5.21
C ILE A 66 -0.43 -7.58 5.87
N ASP A 67 0.08 -8.51 5.05
CA ASP A 67 0.61 -9.78 5.52
C ASP A 67 2.12 -9.68 5.75
N LEU A 68 2.57 -9.97 6.98
CA LEU A 68 3.99 -9.97 7.35
C LEU A 68 4.40 -11.34 7.87
N ASN A 69 5.60 -11.79 7.49
CA ASN A 69 6.29 -12.90 8.14
C ASN A 69 7.46 -12.35 8.96
N PHE A 70 7.54 -12.74 10.23
CA PHE A 70 8.71 -12.44 11.05
C PHE A 70 9.81 -13.47 10.77
N ILE A 71 11.04 -13.00 10.66
CA ILE A 71 12.23 -13.86 10.61
C ILE A 71 12.71 -14.02 12.06
N PRO A 72 12.64 -15.24 12.64
CA PRO A 72 13.19 -15.47 13.97
C PRO A 72 14.70 -15.24 13.96
N HIS A 73 15.20 -14.55 14.97
CA HIS A 73 16.63 -14.47 15.27
C HIS A 73 17.04 -15.64 16.17
#